data_AF-A0A929EMJ2-F1
#
_entry.id   AF-A0A929EMJ2-F1
#
_cell.length_a   1.000
_cell.length_b   1.000
_cell.length_c   1.000
_cell.angle_alpha   90.00
_cell.angle_beta   90.00
_cell.angle_gamma   90.00
#
_symmetry.space_group_name_H-M   'P 1'
#
loop_
_entity.id
_entity.type
_entity.pdbx_description
1 polymer ?
#
loop_
_entity_poly.entity_id
_entity_poly.type
_entity_poly.pdbx_seq_one_letter_code
_entity_poly.pdbx_strand_id
1 'polypeptide(L)' 'MSDDASNEYFSDGISEEIINALAKVKGLKVVGRTSSFAFKEKNEDLRTIGEALGVSHILEGSV' A
#
# COMPACT_ATOMS: atom_id res chain seq x y z
N MET A 1 -7.45 21.37 0.66
CA MET A 1 -8.76 20.74 0.96
C MET A 1 -8.55 19.23 0.97
N SER A 2 -7.94 18.66 2.01
CA SER A 2 -7.72 17.19 2.10
C SER A 2 -7.44 16.65 3.52
N ASP A 3 -7.61 17.43 4.60
CA ASP A 3 -7.33 16.97 5.98
C ASP A 3 -8.59 16.44 6.69
N ASP A 4 -9.46 15.72 5.98
CA ASP A 4 -10.58 15.07 6.63
C ASP A 4 -10.13 13.66 7.03
N ALA A 5 -10.04 13.40 8.35
CA ALA A 5 -9.69 12.08 8.88
C ALA A 5 -10.60 10.95 8.31
N SER A 6 -11.79 11.31 7.82
CA SER A 6 -12.66 10.40 7.09
C SER A 6 -12.06 9.90 5.77
N ASN A 7 -11.34 10.75 5.01
CA ASN A 7 -10.68 10.38 3.77
C ASN A 7 -9.49 9.46 4.02
N GLU A 8 -8.74 9.68 5.10
CA GLU A 8 -7.63 8.81 5.48
C GLU A 8 -8.14 7.41 5.87
N TYR A 9 -9.18 7.35 6.71
CA TYR A 9 -9.81 6.10 7.09
C TYR A 9 -10.39 5.36 5.86
N PHE A 10 -11.00 6.09 4.93
CA PHE A 10 -11.50 5.54 3.67
C PHE A 10 -10.35 4.98 2.82
N SER A 11 -9.27 5.74 2.63
CA SER A 11 -8.09 5.33 1.86
C SER A 11 -7.44 4.08 2.43
N ASP A 12 -7.33 4.00 3.76
CA ASP A 12 -6.78 2.86 4.46
C ASP A 12 -7.66 1.62 4.28
N GLY A 13 -8.99 1.78 4.35
CA GLY A 13 -9.95 0.71 4.09
C GLY A 13 -9.89 0.18 2.65
N ILE A 14 -9.78 1.08 1.66
CA ILE A 14 -9.60 0.71 0.25
C ILE A 14 -8.27 -0.02 0.05
N SER A 15 -7.18 0.46 0.65
CA SER A 15 -5.87 -0.17 0.58
C SER A 15 -5.89 -1.60 1.15
N GLU A 16 -6.58 -1.79 2.28
CA GLU A 16 -6.73 -3.10 2.89
C GLU A 16 -7.53 -4.08 2.03
N GLU A 17 -8.64 -3.63 1.43
CA GLU A 17 -9.41 -4.46 0.51
C GLU A 17 -8.62 -4.85 -0.75
N ILE A 18 -7.83 -3.91 -1.29
CA ILE A 18 -6.94 -4.19 -2.44
C ILE A 18 -5.89 -5.23 -2.05
N ILE A 19 -5.24 -5.09 -0.90
CA ILE A 19 -4.27 -6.10 -0.40
C ILE A 19 -4.94 -7.47 -0.29
N ASN A 20 -6.14 -7.54 0.29
CA ASN A 20 -6.90 -8.77 0.45
C ASN A 20 -7.33 -9.40 -0.89
N ALA A 21 -7.70 -8.57 -1.87
CA ALA A 21 -8.04 -9.04 -3.21
C ALA A 21 -6.82 -9.59 -3.94
N LEU A 22 -5.68 -8.87 -3.91
CA LEU A 22 -4.44 -9.29 -4.56
C LEU A 22 -3.84 -10.54 -3.90
N ALA A 23 -3.96 -10.69 -2.58
CA ALA A 23 -3.45 -11.86 -1.85
C ALA A 23 -4.12 -13.18 -2.27
N LYS A 24 -5.29 -13.13 -2.90
CA LYS A 24 -6.00 -14.31 -3.45
C LYS A 24 -5.48 -14.73 -4.82
N VAL A 25 -4.66 -13.91 -5.48
CA VAL A 25 -4.10 -14.19 -6.81
C VAL A 25 -2.93 -15.16 -6.69
N LYS A 26 -3.10 -16.38 -7.19
CA LYS A 26 -2.05 -17.40 -7.19
C LYS A 26 -0.82 -16.91 -7.96
N GLY A 27 0.35 -17.09 -7.35
CA GLY A 27 1.63 -16.69 -7.93
C GLY A 27 2.00 -15.22 -7.69
N LEU A 28 1.12 -14.42 -7.09
CA LEU A 28 1.44 -13.05 -6.69
C LEU A 28 1.92 -13.01 -5.24
N LYS A 29 3.14 -12.49 -5.02
CA LYS A 29 3.63 -12.17 -3.67
C LYS A 29 3.10 -10.79 -3.29
N VAL A 30 2.23 -10.75 -2.28
CA VAL A 30 1.66 -9.50 -1.74
C VAL A 30 2.21 -9.28 -0.34
N VAL A 31 2.73 -8.08 -0.09
CA VAL A 31 3.19 -7.68 1.25
C VAL A 31 2.01 -7.28 2.13
N GLY A 32 2.11 -7.59 3.42
CA GLY A 32 1.04 -7.32 4.37
C GLY A 32 0.87 -5.83 4.65
N ARG A 33 -0.33 -5.45 5.11
CA ARG A 33 -0.73 -4.07 5.47
C ARG A 33 0.32 -3.36 6.32
N THR A 34 0.78 -3.97 7.41
CA THR A 34 1.75 -3.38 8.33
C THR A 34 3.08 -3.03 7.65
N SER A 35 3.57 -3.90 6.77
CA SER A 35 4.83 -3.66 6.04
C SER A 35 4.67 -2.52 5.04
N SER A 36 3.56 -2.49 4.28
CA SER A 36 3.29 -1.42 3.32
C SER A 36 3.08 -0.07 4.01
N PHE A 37 2.32 -0.06 5.12
CA PHE A 37 1.96 1.17 5.84
C PHE A 37 3.14 1.76 6.61
N ALA A 38 4.22 1.01 6.83
CA ALA A 38 5.46 1.53 7.38
C ALA A 38 6.12 2.60 6.47
N PHE A 39 5.68 2.72 5.22
CA PHE A 39 6.14 3.72 4.25
C PHE A 39 5.07 4.79 3.94
N LYS A 40 3.89 4.73 4.56
CA LYS A 40 2.85 5.75 4.41
C LYS A 40 3.40 7.11 4.85
N GLU A 41 3.09 8.15 4.08
CA GLU A 41 3.54 9.55 4.29
C GLU A 41 5.07 9.76 4.24
N LYS A 42 5.85 8.74 3.90
CA LYS A 42 7.28 8.89 3.67
C LYS A 42 7.56 9.30 2.24
N ASN A 43 8.43 10.29 2.08
CA ASN A 43 8.94 10.70 0.78
C ASN A 43 10.20 9.89 0.44
N GLU A 44 10.03 8.57 0.29
CA GLU A 44 11.09 7.63 -0.11
C GLU A 44 10.92 7.22 -1.57
N ASP A 45 12.03 6.97 -2.27
CA ASP A 45 12.00 6.52 -3.67
C ASP A 45 11.38 5.11 -3.77
N LEU A 46 10.44 4.93 -4.70
CA LEU A 46 9.71 3.67 -4.88
C LEU A 46 10.63 2.47 -5.13
N ARG A 47 11.79 2.66 -5.77
CA ARG A 47 12.77 1.57 -5.97
C ARG A 47 13.33 1.11 -4.63
N THR A 48 13.62 2.06 -3.73
CA THR A 48 14.09 1.77 -2.37
C THR A 48 13.03 1.03 -1.57
N ILE A 49 11.76 1.47 -1.65
CA ILE A 49 10.63 0.80 -0.98
C ILE A 49 10.48 -0.63 -1.51
N GLY A 50 10.57 -0.82 -2.83
CA GLY A 50 10.47 -2.13 -3.49
C GLY A 50 11.58 -3.09 -3.07
N GLU A 51 12.81 -2.59 -3.00
CA GLU A 51 13.97 -3.33 -2.49
C GLU A 51 13.80 -3.71 -1.01
N ALA A 52 13.40 -2.77 -0.16
CA ALA A 52 13.18 -2.99 1.28
C ALA A 52 12.08 -4.02 1.55
N LEU A 53 11.01 -4.01 0.75
CA LEU A 53 9.88 -4.95 0.84
C LEU A 53 10.14 -6.27 0.09
N GLY A 54 11.20 -6.33 -0.72
CA GLY A 54 11.51 -7.47 -1.58
C GLY A 54 10.37 -7.80 -2.55
N VAL A 55 9.80 -6.77 -3.18
CA VAL A 55 8.71 -6.89 -4.17
C VAL A 55 9.18 -6.44 -5.54
N SER A 56 8.60 -7.02 -6.59
CA SER A 56 8.90 -6.68 -7.98
C SER A 56 8.03 -5.55 -8.53
N HIS A 57 6.91 -5.25 -7.87
CA HIS A 57 5.93 -4.27 -8.30
C HIS A 57 5.40 -3.50 -7.10
N ILE A 58 5.09 -2.22 -7.32
CA ILE A 58 4.42 -1.35 -6.36
C ILE A 58 3.16 -0.83 -7.04
N LEU A 59 2.06 -0.81 -6.29
CA LEU A 59 0.79 -0.23 -6.70
C LEU A 59 0.54 1.02 -5.86
N GLU A 60 0.43 2.17 -6.52
CA GLU A 60 0.10 3.44 -5.90
C GLU A 60 -1.31 3.89 -6.31
N GLY A 61 -1.98 4.62 -5.44
CA GLY A 61 -3.30 5.18 -5.70
C GLY A 61 -3.62 6.33 -4.74
N SER A 62 -4.55 7.18 -5.16
CA SER A 62 -5.08 8.30 -4.36
C SER A 62 -6.61 8.27 -4.42
N VAL A 63 -7.25 8.81 -3.39
CA VAL A 63 -8.70 9.03 -3.33
C VAL A 63 -9.07 10.49 -3.54
#